data_AF-A0A818VQG4-F1
#
_entry.id   AF-A0A818VQG4-F1
#
_cell.length_a   1.000
_cell.length_b   1.000
_cell.length_c   1.000
_cell.angle_alpha   90.00
_cell.angle_beta   90.00
_cell.angle_gamma   90.00
#
_symmetry.space_group_name_H-M   'P 1'
#
loop_
_entity.id
_entity.type
_entity.pdbx_description
1 polymer ?
#
loop_
_entity_poly.entity_id
_entity_poly.type
_entity_poly.pdbx_seq_one_letter_code
_entity_poly.pdbx_strand_id
1 'polypeptide(L)'
;MSQPTSEYESTPPTTKRPIKRTPSQLDIAAFKDLTTIDALKTLQKSLNKLVLTAPPQTQREIRTEFDGFEQLFGRYLHDNADQSSIDWQEIQPPPEGTVIPYKKLVEADIDDVKNLLNKLIVVKLNGGLGTTMGCQGPKSVISVRSGLTFLDLTIQQLEQLNRQYNCDVPLVLMNSFNTHEETEKILQKYSHVSVKIYNFHQSKYPRVDRETLLPVATNMTGSDNECWYPPGHGDVYQSFYNSGLLDQFIEQGKEYMFLSNIDNLGATVDLYILKHLLTDATKHEFVMEVTDKTRADVKGGTLIEYQGKLRLLEIAQVPKEHVDEFKSVSKFRIFNTNNLWINLPAIKRIIEDKMLHMEIIVNHKTLDKGINVIQLETASGAAIKSFEGAQGINVPRRRFLPVKTTSDLLLVMSNLFTLNRGNLAMNTQRSFPTVPLVKLGTSFNKVKDFLSRFQSIPDCLELDSLTVSGDVTFGKGVSLRGTVIIIANHGDRIDIPTGAILENKIVSGNLRILEH
;
A
#
# COMPACT_ATOMS: atom_id res chain seq x y z
N MET A 1 3.99 105.82 -16.09
CA MET A 1 5.40 105.39 -15.97
C MET A 1 5.41 104.03 -15.31
N SER A 2 6.03 103.05 -15.98
CA SER A 2 6.59 101.80 -15.45
C SER A 2 5.65 100.74 -14.85
N GLN A 3 5.57 99.60 -15.55
CA GLN A 3 5.02 98.31 -15.10
C GLN A 3 5.76 97.75 -13.86
N PRO A 4 5.16 96.75 -13.19
CA PRO A 4 5.89 95.51 -12.93
C PRO A 4 5.13 94.24 -13.37
N THR A 5 5.82 93.44 -14.19
CA THR A 5 5.95 91.97 -14.22
C THR A 5 4.76 91.09 -13.82
N SER A 6 4.22 90.41 -14.84
CA SER A 6 3.34 89.24 -14.77
C SER A 6 4.15 87.93 -14.78
N GLU A 7 4.02 87.07 -13.77
CA GLU A 7 4.39 85.66 -13.85
C GLU A 7 3.12 84.82 -14.02
N TYR A 8 3.07 84.07 -15.12
CA TYR A 8 2.01 83.12 -15.47
C TYR A 8 2.23 81.80 -14.73
N GLU A 9 1.27 81.41 -13.88
CA GLU A 9 1.15 80.04 -13.37
C GLU A 9 0.73 79.10 -14.52
N SER A 10 1.52 78.04 -14.74
CA SER A 10 1.23 76.98 -15.70
C SER A 10 0.68 75.75 -14.98
N THR A 11 -0.53 75.33 -15.36
CA THR A 11 -1.18 74.08 -14.90
C THR A 11 -0.46 72.84 -15.45
N PRO A 12 -0.27 71.76 -14.66
CA PRO A 12 0.36 70.53 -15.15
C PRO A 12 -0.63 69.64 -15.94
N PRO A 13 -0.14 68.79 -16.87
CA PRO A 13 -0.98 67.99 -17.75
C PRO A 13 -1.51 66.73 -17.05
N THR A 14 -2.82 66.47 -17.20
CA THR A 14 -3.47 65.22 -16.79
C THR A 14 -3.00 64.04 -17.64
N THR A 15 -2.09 63.24 -17.11
CA THR A 15 -1.71 61.93 -17.66
C THR A 15 -2.74 60.88 -17.23
N LYS A 16 -3.63 60.46 -18.13
CA LYS A 16 -4.48 59.28 -17.94
C LYS A 16 -3.60 58.03 -17.89
N ARG A 17 -3.34 57.50 -16.69
CA ARG A 17 -2.76 56.16 -16.52
C ARG A 17 -3.73 55.11 -17.08
N PRO A 18 -3.27 54.11 -17.86
CA PRO A 18 -4.13 53.02 -18.26
C PRO A 18 -4.48 52.22 -17.00
N ILE A 19 -5.77 52.11 -16.70
CA ILE A 19 -6.29 51.23 -15.66
C ILE A 19 -5.97 49.80 -16.12
N LYS A 20 -4.85 49.23 -15.64
CA LYS A 20 -4.64 47.79 -15.66
C LYS A 20 -5.73 47.19 -14.78
N ARG A 21 -6.81 46.69 -15.39
CA ARG A 21 -7.80 45.87 -14.71
C ARG A 21 -7.08 44.63 -14.21
N THR A 22 -6.88 44.52 -12.91
CA THR A 22 -6.54 43.24 -12.28
C THR A 22 -7.69 42.29 -12.61
N PRO A 23 -7.44 41.13 -13.23
CA PRO A 23 -8.52 40.19 -13.55
C PRO A 23 -9.24 39.81 -12.26
N SER A 24 -10.57 39.76 -12.31
CA SER A 24 -11.35 39.34 -11.14
C SER A 24 -11.01 37.89 -10.79
N GLN A 25 -11.17 37.48 -9.53
CA GLN A 25 -10.93 36.08 -9.13
C GLN A 25 -11.76 35.09 -9.98
N LEU A 26 -12.94 35.53 -10.44
CA LEU A 26 -13.81 34.80 -11.38
C LEU A 26 -13.17 34.63 -12.77
N ASP A 27 -12.52 35.67 -13.31
CA ASP A 27 -11.83 35.59 -14.61
C ASP A 27 -10.60 34.65 -14.54
N ILE A 28 -9.91 34.63 -13.39
CA ILE A 28 -8.76 33.74 -13.15
C ILE A 28 -9.22 32.28 -13.02
N ALA A 29 -10.33 32.03 -12.30
CA ALA A 29 -10.92 30.70 -12.19
C ALA A 29 -11.39 30.17 -13.56
N ALA A 30 -12.14 30.98 -14.31
CA ALA A 30 -12.60 30.62 -15.65
C ALA A 30 -11.44 30.37 -16.62
N PHE A 31 -10.35 31.14 -16.53
CA PHE A 31 -9.14 30.90 -17.32
C PHE A 31 -8.46 29.57 -16.93
N LYS A 32 -8.35 29.25 -15.64
CA LYS A 32 -7.80 27.97 -15.16
C LYS A 32 -8.64 26.78 -15.63
N ASP A 33 -9.97 26.90 -15.62
CA ASP A 33 -10.87 25.86 -16.10
C ASP A 33 -10.69 25.60 -17.60
N LEU A 34 -10.56 26.66 -18.41
CA LEU A 34 -10.28 26.54 -19.84
C LEU A 34 -8.92 25.86 -20.10
N THR A 35 -7.87 26.24 -19.36
CA THR A 35 -6.55 25.59 -19.50
C THR A 35 -6.56 24.12 -19.09
N THR A 36 -7.40 23.76 -18.10
CA THR A 36 -7.59 22.38 -17.63
C THR A 36 -8.25 21.52 -18.71
N ILE A 37 -9.28 22.05 -19.36
CA ILE A 37 -9.97 21.38 -20.47
C ILE A 37 -9.03 21.16 -21.65
N ASP A 38 -8.20 22.15 -21.99
CA ASP A 38 -7.25 22.05 -23.10
C ASP A 38 -6.11 21.07 -22.81
N ALA A 39 -5.62 21.04 -21.56
CA ALA A 39 -4.63 20.05 -21.12
C ALA A 39 -5.19 18.61 -21.24
N LEU A 40 -6.42 18.39 -20.79
CA LEU A 40 -7.09 17.09 -20.88
C LEU A 40 -7.27 16.66 -22.35
N LYS A 41 -7.77 17.55 -23.23
CA LYS A 41 -7.89 17.26 -24.67
C LYS A 41 -6.56 16.93 -25.32
N THR A 42 -5.49 17.60 -24.91
CA THR A 42 -4.13 17.35 -25.44
C THR A 42 -3.63 15.99 -24.98
N LEU A 43 -3.84 15.64 -23.71
CA LEU A 43 -3.55 14.32 -23.18
C LEU A 43 -4.30 13.22 -23.96
N GLN A 44 -5.61 13.38 -24.17
CA GLN A 44 -6.43 12.43 -24.92
C GLN A 44 -5.91 12.20 -26.34
N LYS A 45 -5.50 13.26 -27.04
CA LYS A 45 -4.89 13.14 -28.38
C LYS A 45 -3.60 12.32 -28.33
N SER A 46 -2.76 12.54 -27.31
CA SER A 46 -1.51 11.80 -27.13
C SER A 46 -1.75 10.32 -26.78
N LEU A 47 -2.72 10.04 -25.91
CA LEU A 47 -3.11 8.66 -25.56
C LEU A 47 -3.68 7.92 -26.77
N ASN A 48 -4.52 8.58 -27.58
CA ASN A 48 -5.02 7.99 -28.83
C ASN A 48 -3.90 7.64 -29.81
N LYS A 49 -2.87 8.49 -29.92
CA LYS A 49 -1.68 8.15 -30.72
C LYS A 49 -0.95 6.94 -30.16
N LEU A 50 -0.84 6.81 -28.83
CA LEU A 50 -0.24 5.64 -28.19
C LEU A 50 -1.01 4.35 -28.49
N VAL A 51 -2.34 4.37 -28.40
CA VAL A 51 -3.20 3.21 -28.73
C VAL A 51 -2.95 2.74 -30.16
N LEU A 52 -2.80 3.66 -31.13
CA LEU A 52 -2.52 3.31 -32.53
C LEU A 52 -1.17 2.60 -32.73
N THR A 53 -0.22 2.75 -31.81
CA THR A 53 1.06 2.02 -31.87
C THR A 53 0.98 0.58 -31.34
N ALA A 54 -0.13 0.20 -30.71
CA ALA A 54 -0.33 -1.14 -30.16
C ALA A 54 -0.81 -2.15 -31.21
N PRO A 55 -0.54 -3.46 -31.03
CA PRO A 55 -1.10 -4.52 -31.86
C PRO A 55 -2.65 -4.48 -31.90
N PRO A 56 -3.31 -4.73 -33.04
CA PRO A 56 -4.76 -4.60 -33.18
C PRO A 56 -5.58 -5.42 -32.16
N GLN A 57 -5.04 -6.55 -31.70
CA GLN A 57 -5.69 -7.46 -30.76
C GLN A 57 -5.82 -6.87 -29.34
N THR A 58 -4.83 -6.07 -28.91
CA THR A 58 -4.77 -5.52 -27.54
C THR A 58 -5.23 -4.06 -27.47
N GLN A 59 -5.50 -3.41 -28.61
CA GLN A 59 -5.94 -2.01 -28.68
C GLN A 59 -7.19 -1.72 -27.85
N ARG A 60 -8.16 -2.65 -27.81
CA ARG A 60 -9.41 -2.48 -27.05
C ARG A 60 -9.17 -2.48 -25.54
N GLU A 61 -8.33 -3.38 -25.05
CA GLU A 61 -7.97 -3.49 -23.63
C GLU A 61 -7.18 -2.25 -23.20
N ILE A 62 -6.17 -1.86 -23.98
CA ILE A 62 -5.36 -0.65 -23.72
C ILE A 62 -6.22 0.62 -23.73
N ARG A 63 -7.19 0.73 -24.64
CA ARG A 63 -8.10 1.88 -24.66
C ARG A 63 -8.94 1.95 -23.37
N THR A 64 -9.42 0.81 -22.89
CA THR A 64 -10.19 0.73 -21.64
C THR A 64 -9.34 1.17 -20.44
N GLU A 65 -8.08 0.76 -20.38
CA GLU A 65 -7.13 1.23 -19.36
C GLU A 65 -6.92 2.75 -19.46
N PHE A 66 -6.73 3.28 -20.67
CA PHE A 66 -6.51 4.71 -20.88
C PHE A 66 -7.76 5.55 -20.60
N ASP A 67 -8.96 5.03 -20.82
CA ASP A 67 -10.20 5.69 -20.39
C ASP A 67 -10.23 5.88 -18.87
N GLY A 68 -9.79 4.88 -18.10
CA GLY A 68 -9.63 4.99 -16.65
C GLY A 68 -8.57 6.02 -16.25
N PHE A 69 -7.44 6.06 -16.96
CA PHE A 69 -6.39 7.05 -16.74
C PHE A 69 -6.85 8.47 -17.08
N GLU A 70 -7.60 8.67 -18.17
CA GLU A 70 -8.18 9.96 -18.55
C GLU A 70 -9.12 10.49 -17.46
N GLN A 71 -9.95 9.63 -16.88
CA GLN A 71 -10.83 9.99 -15.76
C GLN A 71 -10.02 10.38 -14.51
N LEU A 72 -8.99 9.61 -14.16
CA LEU A 72 -8.13 9.90 -13.03
C LEU A 72 -7.38 11.23 -13.22
N PHE A 73 -6.86 11.48 -14.42
CA PHE A 73 -6.15 12.70 -14.74
C PHE A 73 -7.07 13.92 -14.75
N GLY A 74 -8.28 13.80 -15.30
CA GLY A 74 -9.28 14.86 -15.25
C GLY A 74 -9.63 15.26 -13.82
N ARG A 75 -9.82 14.28 -12.94
CA ARG A 75 -10.03 14.52 -11.50
C ARG A 75 -8.81 15.19 -10.84
N TYR A 76 -7.60 14.76 -11.17
CA TYR A 76 -6.36 15.38 -10.68
C TYR A 76 -6.26 16.86 -11.05
N LEU A 77 -6.65 17.25 -12.28
CA LEU A 77 -6.63 18.66 -12.67
C LEU A 77 -7.67 19.48 -11.91
N HIS A 78 -8.87 18.94 -11.70
CA HIS A 78 -9.90 19.59 -10.88
C HIS A 78 -9.49 19.73 -9.42
N ASP A 79 -8.98 18.66 -8.79
CA ASP A 79 -8.54 18.67 -7.39
C ASP A 79 -7.38 19.66 -7.15
N ASN A 80 -6.46 19.81 -8.11
CA ASN A 80 -5.40 20.82 -8.03
C ASN A 80 -5.89 22.26 -8.21
N ALA A 81 -6.94 22.46 -9.02
CA ALA A 81 -7.51 23.79 -9.24
C ALA A 81 -8.20 24.32 -7.97
N ASP A 82 -8.86 23.42 -7.24
CA ASP A 82 -9.68 23.76 -6.06
C ASP A 82 -8.93 23.67 -4.71
N GLN A 83 -7.68 23.17 -4.67
CA GLN A 83 -6.99 22.84 -3.42
C GLN A 83 -7.93 22.08 -2.47
N SER A 84 -8.47 20.94 -2.92
CA SER A 84 -9.42 20.11 -2.17
C SER A 84 -8.76 19.39 -0.97
N SER A 85 -8.20 20.17 -0.03
CA SER A 85 -7.84 19.68 1.30
C SER A 85 -9.10 19.44 2.11
N ILE A 86 -9.15 18.31 2.81
CA ILE A 86 -10.23 18.01 3.75
C ILE A 86 -10.30 19.14 4.78
N ASP A 87 -11.51 19.64 5.04
CA ASP A 87 -11.70 20.58 6.15
C ASP A 87 -11.47 19.84 7.47
N TRP A 88 -10.41 20.23 8.17
CA TRP A 88 -9.99 19.60 9.42
C TRP A 88 -11.05 19.72 10.51
N GLN A 89 -11.90 20.76 10.48
CA GLN A 89 -12.93 21.01 11.49
C GLN A 89 -14.13 20.08 11.34
N GLU A 90 -14.39 19.58 10.13
CA GLU A 90 -15.48 18.64 9.86
C GLU A 90 -15.11 17.17 10.17
N ILE A 91 -13.83 16.90 10.47
CA ILE A 91 -13.37 15.55 10.79
C ILE A 91 -13.86 15.16 12.18
N GLN A 92 -14.60 14.05 12.24
CA GLN A 92 -15.11 13.48 13.48
C GLN A 92 -14.50 12.09 13.73
N PRO A 93 -14.35 11.69 15.01
CA PRO A 93 -14.02 10.31 15.33
C PRO A 93 -15.13 9.38 14.78
N PRO A 94 -14.80 8.15 14.36
CA PRO A 94 -15.81 7.19 13.92
C PRO A 94 -16.93 7.02 14.98
N PRO A 95 -18.22 6.97 14.59
CA PRO A 95 -19.32 6.77 15.52
C PRO A 95 -19.17 5.52 16.37
N GLU A 96 -19.74 5.54 17.57
CA GLU A 96 -19.81 4.36 18.43
C GLU A 96 -20.60 3.25 17.74
N GLY A 97 -20.02 2.05 17.68
CA GLY A 97 -20.61 0.88 17.00
C GLY A 97 -20.11 0.67 15.56
N THR A 98 -19.55 1.69 14.93
CA THR A 98 -19.00 1.58 13.57
C THR A 98 -17.64 0.87 13.53
N VAL A 99 -16.86 0.98 14.61
CA VAL A 99 -15.63 0.19 14.80
C VAL A 99 -15.86 -0.82 15.91
N ILE A 100 -15.98 -2.10 15.56
CA ILE A 100 -16.27 -3.18 16.51
C ILE A 100 -14.95 -3.79 17.03
N PRO A 101 -14.77 -3.96 18.35
CA PRO A 101 -13.66 -4.73 18.89
C PRO A 101 -13.74 -6.21 18.48
N TYR A 102 -12.64 -6.79 18.00
CA TYR A 102 -12.58 -8.21 17.60
C TYR A 102 -13.05 -9.19 18.69
N LYS A 103 -12.86 -8.84 19.97
CA LYS A 103 -13.31 -9.65 21.11
C LYS A 103 -14.83 -9.84 21.22
N LYS A 104 -15.62 -8.99 20.54
CA LYS A 104 -17.09 -9.10 20.52
C LYS A 104 -17.59 -10.07 19.44
N LEU A 105 -16.73 -10.51 18.53
CA LEU A 105 -17.11 -11.41 17.45
C LEU A 105 -17.31 -12.83 17.98
N VAL A 106 -18.30 -13.53 17.41
CA VAL A 106 -18.69 -14.88 17.83
C VAL A 106 -18.03 -15.91 16.91
N GLU A 107 -17.57 -17.02 17.48
CA GLU A 107 -16.98 -18.12 16.72
C GLU A 107 -18.01 -18.83 15.85
N ALA A 108 -17.58 -19.30 14.67
CA ALA A 108 -18.40 -20.10 13.78
C ALA A 108 -18.50 -21.54 14.26
N ASP A 109 -19.70 -22.10 14.18
CA ASP A 109 -19.92 -23.52 14.41
C ASP A 109 -19.31 -24.33 13.25
N ILE A 110 -18.69 -25.47 13.54
CA ILE A 110 -17.88 -26.23 12.59
C ILE A 110 -18.67 -26.59 11.31
N ASP A 111 -19.96 -26.89 11.46
CA ASP A 111 -20.84 -27.26 10.35
C ASP A 111 -21.15 -26.07 9.42
N ASP A 112 -21.17 -24.85 9.96
CA ASP A 112 -21.39 -23.61 9.18
C ASP A 112 -20.11 -23.14 8.48
N VAL A 113 -18.93 -23.40 9.06
CA VAL A 113 -17.63 -22.94 8.53
C VAL A 113 -17.44 -23.31 7.07
N LYS A 114 -17.83 -24.53 6.67
CA LYS A 114 -17.72 -24.96 5.27
C LYS A 114 -18.57 -24.10 4.34
N ASN A 115 -19.81 -23.79 4.73
CA ASN A 115 -20.70 -22.97 3.93
C ASN A 115 -20.21 -21.52 3.86
N LEU A 116 -19.70 -20.98 4.97
CA LEU A 116 -19.11 -19.64 5.04
C LEU A 116 -17.89 -19.52 4.12
N LEU A 117 -16.95 -20.48 4.21
CA LEU A 117 -15.73 -20.49 3.40
C LEU A 117 -16.02 -20.68 1.91
N ASN A 118 -17.04 -21.47 1.56
CA ASN A 118 -17.44 -21.62 0.16
C ASN A 118 -17.93 -20.32 -0.47
N LYS A 119 -18.35 -19.32 0.31
CA LYS A 119 -18.73 -17.99 -0.17
C LYS A 119 -17.57 -16.99 -0.23
N LEU A 120 -16.38 -17.37 0.20
CA LEU A 120 -15.20 -16.52 0.26
C LEU A 120 -14.26 -16.73 -0.94
N ILE A 121 -13.64 -15.64 -1.39
CA ILE A 121 -12.42 -15.65 -2.20
C ILE A 121 -11.30 -14.92 -1.47
N VAL A 122 -10.06 -15.36 -1.63
CA VAL A 122 -8.89 -14.70 -1.04
C VAL A 122 -8.08 -14.04 -2.14
N VAL A 123 -7.88 -12.74 -2.04
CA VAL A 123 -7.15 -11.94 -3.01
C VAL A 123 -5.91 -11.35 -2.37
N LYS A 124 -4.75 -11.59 -2.99
CA LYS A 124 -3.46 -11.08 -2.53
C LYS A 124 -2.90 -10.06 -3.51
N LEU A 125 -2.56 -8.89 -2.99
CA LEU A 125 -1.87 -7.84 -3.75
C LEU A 125 -0.42 -8.27 -3.99
N ASN A 126 -0.10 -8.59 -5.26
CA ASN A 126 1.19 -9.12 -5.71
C ASN A 126 1.88 -8.20 -6.75
N GLY A 127 1.43 -6.96 -6.90
CA GLY A 127 2.04 -6.00 -7.83
C GLY A 127 3.38 -5.40 -7.36
N GLY A 128 3.77 -5.63 -6.11
CA GLY A 128 4.96 -5.04 -5.50
C GLY A 128 6.26 -5.78 -5.84
N LEU A 129 7.29 -5.02 -6.18
CA LEU A 129 8.65 -5.54 -6.38
C LEU A 129 9.44 -5.60 -5.07
N GLY A 130 10.38 -6.54 -5.00
CA GLY A 130 11.31 -6.68 -3.88
C GLY A 130 12.51 -5.71 -3.90
N THR A 131 12.45 -4.64 -4.69
CA THR A 131 13.59 -3.75 -4.97
C THR A 131 14.14 -3.06 -3.72
N THR A 132 13.28 -2.72 -2.75
CA THR A 132 13.70 -2.16 -1.46
C THR A 132 14.62 -3.09 -0.67
N MET A 133 14.45 -4.40 -0.85
CA MET A 133 15.33 -5.42 -0.26
C MET A 133 16.37 -5.95 -1.27
N GLY A 134 16.56 -5.28 -2.41
CA GLY A 134 17.56 -5.63 -3.41
C GLY A 134 17.22 -6.85 -4.28
N CYS A 135 15.96 -7.29 -4.31
CA CYS A 135 15.49 -8.36 -5.18
C CYS A 135 14.83 -7.76 -6.44
N GLN A 136 15.15 -8.29 -7.63
CA GLN A 136 14.62 -7.77 -8.91
C GLN A 136 13.21 -8.30 -9.25
N GLY A 137 12.78 -9.41 -8.64
CA GLY A 137 11.47 -10.03 -8.89
C GLY A 137 10.33 -9.60 -7.96
N PRO A 138 9.15 -10.24 -8.08
CA PRO A 138 8.03 -10.03 -7.19
C PRO A 138 8.41 -10.27 -5.74
N LYS A 139 7.91 -9.40 -4.86
CA LYS A 139 8.17 -9.50 -3.42
C LYS A 139 7.70 -10.83 -2.83
N SER A 140 6.68 -11.44 -3.43
CA SER A 140 6.11 -12.72 -3.02
C SER A 140 7.08 -13.90 -3.08
N VAL A 141 8.13 -13.81 -3.90
CA VAL A 141 9.13 -14.87 -4.14
C VAL A 141 10.29 -14.81 -3.15
N ILE A 142 10.35 -13.79 -2.31
CA ILE A 142 11.41 -13.67 -1.31
C ILE A 142 11.22 -14.77 -0.26
N SER A 143 12.28 -15.56 -0.03
CA SER A 143 12.30 -16.58 1.00
C SER A 143 12.21 -15.95 2.38
N VAL A 144 11.17 -16.34 3.10
CA VAL A 144 10.85 -15.84 4.44
C VAL A 144 11.43 -16.75 5.51
N ARG A 145 11.17 -18.07 5.42
CA ARG A 145 11.58 -19.02 6.47
C ARG A 145 11.75 -20.42 5.92
N SER A 146 12.84 -21.08 6.29
CA SER A 146 13.13 -22.47 5.88
C SER A 146 13.05 -22.68 4.36
N GLY A 147 13.46 -21.69 3.57
CA GLY A 147 13.38 -21.71 2.11
C GLY A 147 12.00 -21.42 1.52
N LEU A 148 10.94 -21.33 2.34
CA LEU A 148 9.58 -21.01 1.90
C LEU A 148 9.43 -19.50 1.65
N THR A 149 8.78 -19.17 0.55
CA THR A 149 8.46 -17.79 0.13
C THR A 149 7.13 -17.30 0.73
N PHE A 150 6.81 -16.01 0.60
CA PHE A 150 5.49 -15.50 1.02
C PHE A 150 4.34 -16.20 0.29
N LEU A 151 4.54 -16.50 -1.00
CA LEU A 151 3.57 -17.23 -1.79
C LEU A 151 3.39 -18.66 -1.29
N ASP A 152 4.48 -19.37 -0.98
CA ASP A 152 4.43 -20.71 -0.42
C ASP A 152 3.64 -20.75 0.90
N LEU A 153 3.91 -19.79 1.79
CA LEU A 153 3.22 -19.69 3.07
C LEU A 153 1.72 -19.46 2.87
N THR A 154 1.34 -18.56 1.98
CA THR A 154 -0.08 -18.28 1.68
C THR A 154 -0.80 -19.51 1.11
N ILE A 155 -0.15 -20.22 0.19
CA ILE A 155 -0.71 -21.44 -0.40
C ILE A 155 -0.85 -22.54 0.65
N GLN A 156 0.15 -22.74 1.52
CA GLN A 156 0.07 -23.72 2.62
C GLN A 156 -1.07 -23.41 3.58
N GLN A 157 -1.30 -22.13 3.90
CA GLN A 157 -2.41 -21.70 4.75
C GLN A 157 -3.76 -22.08 4.14
N LEU A 158 -3.96 -21.79 2.85
CA LEU A 158 -5.21 -22.10 2.15
C LEU A 158 -5.38 -23.60 1.88
N GLU A 159 -4.30 -24.31 1.57
CA GLU A 159 -4.32 -25.76 1.40
C GLU A 159 -4.74 -26.46 2.70
N GLN A 160 -4.18 -26.03 3.83
CA GLN A 160 -4.60 -26.54 5.14
C GLN A 160 -6.07 -26.23 5.40
N LEU A 161 -6.51 -25.00 5.13
CA LEU A 161 -7.88 -24.57 5.37
C LEU A 161 -8.88 -25.38 4.52
N ASN A 162 -8.59 -25.58 3.24
CA ASN A 162 -9.38 -26.40 2.33
C ASN A 162 -9.42 -27.87 2.77
N ARG A 163 -8.30 -28.43 3.22
CA ARG A 163 -8.25 -29.81 3.74
C ARG A 163 -9.00 -29.97 5.06
N GLN A 164 -8.87 -29.02 5.97
CA GLN A 164 -9.44 -29.09 7.32
C GLN A 164 -10.97 -28.99 7.30
N TYR A 165 -11.53 -28.10 6.46
CA TYR A 165 -12.97 -27.85 6.39
C TYR A 165 -13.64 -28.44 5.15
N ASN A 166 -12.88 -29.17 4.32
CA ASN A 166 -13.36 -29.77 3.07
C ASN A 166 -14.11 -28.76 2.20
N CYS A 167 -13.48 -27.60 1.97
CA CYS A 167 -13.98 -26.48 1.19
C CYS A 167 -13.03 -26.14 0.03
N ASP A 168 -13.49 -25.29 -0.89
CA ASP A 168 -12.70 -24.85 -2.05
C ASP A 168 -12.63 -23.31 -2.08
N VAL A 169 -11.71 -22.78 -1.28
CA VAL A 169 -11.40 -21.34 -1.25
C VAL A 169 -10.34 -21.04 -2.31
N PRO A 170 -10.66 -20.23 -3.34
CA PRO A 170 -9.70 -19.86 -4.37
C PRO A 170 -8.76 -18.76 -3.88
N LEU A 171 -7.52 -18.82 -4.37
CA LEU A 171 -6.52 -17.76 -4.23
C LEU A 171 -6.48 -16.95 -5.54
N VAL A 172 -6.59 -15.64 -5.48
CA VAL A 172 -6.42 -14.75 -6.63
C VAL A 172 -5.22 -13.83 -6.38
N LEU A 173 -4.30 -13.77 -7.33
CA LEU A 173 -3.14 -12.89 -7.27
C LEU A 173 -3.34 -11.69 -8.20
N MET A 174 -3.37 -10.49 -7.64
CA MET A 174 -3.35 -9.25 -8.40
C MET A 174 -1.90 -8.91 -8.75
N ASN A 175 -1.52 -9.19 -9.99
CA ASN A 175 -0.16 -8.96 -10.50
C ASN A 175 -0.06 -7.60 -11.19
N SER A 176 1.17 -7.09 -11.28
CA SER A 176 1.54 -6.00 -12.19
C SER A 176 2.26 -6.53 -13.42
N PHE A 177 2.38 -5.68 -14.45
CA PHE A 177 3.24 -5.95 -15.61
C PHE A 177 4.71 -6.23 -15.24
N ASN A 178 5.19 -5.76 -14.08
CA ASN A 178 6.56 -6.05 -13.61
C ASN A 178 6.69 -7.42 -12.94
N THR A 179 5.58 -8.03 -12.52
CA THR A 179 5.57 -9.21 -11.65
C THR A 179 4.92 -10.44 -12.29
N HIS A 180 4.11 -10.24 -13.32
CA HIS A 180 3.23 -11.29 -13.83
C HIS A 180 3.98 -12.46 -14.46
N GLU A 181 4.89 -12.21 -15.40
CA GLU A 181 5.62 -13.28 -16.10
C GLU A 181 6.41 -14.16 -15.14
N GLU A 182 7.07 -13.57 -14.14
CA GLU A 182 7.80 -14.31 -13.13
C GLU A 182 6.86 -15.09 -12.20
N THR A 183 5.73 -14.49 -11.81
CA THR A 183 4.71 -15.15 -10.99
C THR A 183 4.13 -16.37 -11.72
N GLU A 184 3.77 -16.24 -13.00
CA GLU A 184 3.20 -17.32 -13.81
C GLU A 184 4.16 -18.52 -13.95
N LYS A 185 5.45 -18.26 -14.19
CA LYS A 185 6.49 -19.31 -14.20
C LYS A 185 6.57 -20.06 -12.88
N ILE A 186 6.39 -19.36 -11.76
CA ILE A 186 6.45 -19.95 -10.41
C ILE A 186 5.17 -20.74 -10.10
N LEU A 187 4.01 -20.29 -10.60
CA LEU A 187 2.73 -20.94 -10.35
C LEU A 187 2.67 -22.38 -10.87
N GLN A 188 3.47 -22.72 -11.90
CA GLN A 188 3.59 -24.09 -12.41
C GLN A 188 4.02 -25.11 -11.33
N LYS A 189 4.70 -24.66 -10.27
CA LYS A 189 5.12 -25.51 -9.14
C LYS A 189 3.95 -26.03 -8.32
N TYR A 190 2.79 -25.36 -8.35
CA TYR A 190 1.64 -25.67 -7.49
C TYR A 190 0.52 -26.41 -8.21
N SER A 191 0.78 -26.97 -9.39
CA SER A 191 -0.23 -27.70 -10.20
C SER A 191 -0.89 -28.88 -9.49
N HIS A 192 -0.21 -29.48 -8.50
CA HIS A 192 -0.71 -30.61 -7.72
C HIS A 192 -1.24 -30.21 -6.33
N VAL A 193 -1.25 -28.92 -5.99
CA VAL A 193 -1.74 -28.43 -4.70
C VAL A 193 -3.28 -28.32 -4.76
N SER A 194 -3.95 -28.68 -3.66
CA SER A 194 -5.42 -28.62 -3.55
C SER A 194 -5.94 -27.20 -3.30
N VAL A 195 -5.48 -26.22 -4.10
CA VAL A 195 -5.92 -24.82 -4.07
C VAL A 195 -6.02 -24.32 -5.51
N LYS A 196 -7.18 -23.80 -5.89
CA LYS A 196 -7.34 -23.13 -7.20
C LYS A 196 -6.71 -21.75 -7.15
N ILE A 197 -5.70 -21.53 -7.99
CA ILE A 197 -4.98 -20.26 -8.06
C ILE A 197 -5.36 -19.56 -9.37
N TYR A 198 -5.84 -18.34 -9.24
CA TYR A 198 -6.15 -17.42 -10.33
C TYR A 198 -5.18 -16.24 -10.25
N ASN A 199 -4.96 -15.57 -11.38
CA ASN A 199 -4.24 -14.30 -11.40
C ASN A 199 -4.88 -13.37 -12.42
N PHE A 200 -4.68 -12.08 -12.23
CA PHE A 200 -5.06 -11.05 -13.19
C PHE A 200 -4.07 -9.90 -13.13
N HIS A 201 -4.07 -9.07 -14.16
CA HIS A 201 -3.23 -7.88 -14.24
C HIS A 201 -3.97 -6.65 -13.79
N GLN A 202 -3.31 -5.83 -12.98
CA GLN A 202 -3.70 -4.45 -12.75
C GLN A 202 -3.31 -3.58 -13.96
N SER A 203 -3.98 -2.45 -14.12
CA SER A 203 -3.82 -1.53 -15.25
C SER A 203 -2.38 -1.01 -15.37
N LYS A 204 -1.97 -0.61 -16.59
CA LYS A 204 -0.65 -0.04 -16.88
C LYS A 204 -0.78 1.40 -17.39
N TYR A 205 -0.48 2.38 -16.54
CA TYR A 205 -0.63 3.79 -16.89
C TYR A 205 0.69 4.45 -17.31
N PRO A 206 0.65 5.42 -18.25
CA PRO A 206 1.82 6.17 -18.64
C PRO A 206 2.18 7.22 -17.59
N ARG A 207 3.46 7.33 -17.24
CA ARG A 207 3.96 8.42 -16.41
C ARG A 207 3.80 9.74 -17.18
N VAL A 208 3.47 10.78 -16.44
CA VAL A 208 3.26 12.12 -16.99
C VAL A 208 4.46 12.99 -16.67
N ASP A 209 4.98 13.71 -17.64
CA ASP A 209 6.03 14.71 -17.41
C ASP A 209 5.47 15.89 -16.61
N ARG A 210 6.21 16.35 -15.61
CA ARG A 210 5.73 17.35 -14.64
C ARG A 210 5.49 18.72 -15.27
N GLU A 211 6.26 19.10 -16.29
CA GLU A 211 6.21 20.44 -16.87
C GLU A 211 5.21 20.50 -18.03
N THR A 212 5.27 19.49 -18.91
CA THR A 212 4.41 19.43 -20.10
C THR A 212 3.03 18.86 -19.82
N LEU A 213 2.87 18.10 -18.72
CA LEU A 213 1.66 17.35 -18.39
C LEU A 213 1.26 16.33 -19.47
N LEU A 214 2.22 15.88 -20.27
CA LEU A 214 2.03 14.88 -21.32
C LEU A 214 2.63 13.52 -20.94
N PRO A 215 2.14 12.41 -21.52
CA PRO A 215 2.73 11.09 -21.34
C PRO A 215 4.19 11.08 -21.80
N VAL A 216 5.08 10.51 -20.99
CA VAL A 216 6.49 10.34 -21.34
C VAL A 216 6.67 9.24 -22.40
N ALA A 217 5.79 8.24 -22.40
CA ALA A 217 5.82 7.17 -23.39
C ALA A 217 5.50 7.70 -24.78
N THR A 218 6.28 7.28 -25.78
CA THR A 218 6.07 7.61 -27.19
C THR A 218 5.40 6.47 -27.97
N ASN A 219 5.74 5.23 -27.63
CA ASN A 219 5.21 3.99 -28.26
C ASN A 219 4.85 2.92 -27.21
N MET A 220 3.89 2.03 -27.49
CA MET A 220 3.53 0.93 -26.58
C MET A 220 4.56 -0.21 -26.51
N THR A 221 5.25 -0.50 -27.62
CA THR A 221 6.12 -1.69 -27.77
C THR A 221 7.63 -1.41 -27.69
N GLY A 222 8.04 -0.15 -27.83
CA GLY A 222 9.45 0.25 -27.84
C GLY A 222 9.83 1.27 -26.77
N SER A 223 8.88 1.76 -25.96
CA SER A 223 9.20 2.63 -24.83
C SER A 223 9.75 1.81 -23.67
N ASP A 224 10.67 2.43 -22.94
CA ASP A 224 11.21 1.87 -21.70
C ASP A 224 10.07 1.52 -20.72
N ASN A 225 10.24 0.42 -19.98
CA ASN A 225 9.32 0.05 -18.90
C ASN A 225 9.25 1.13 -17.82
N GLU A 226 10.29 1.95 -17.70
CA GLU A 226 10.31 3.14 -16.85
C GLU A 226 9.32 4.23 -17.27
N CYS A 227 8.78 4.22 -18.49
CA CYS A 227 7.74 5.17 -18.88
C CYS A 227 6.37 4.83 -18.29
N TRP A 228 6.23 3.65 -17.69
CA TRP A 228 4.96 3.11 -17.22
C TRP A 228 4.96 2.90 -15.70
N TYR A 229 3.79 2.86 -15.10
CA TYR A 229 3.62 2.54 -13.70
C TYR A 229 2.25 1.89 -13.44
N PRO A 230 2.15 1.06 -12.40
CA PRO A 230 0.86 0.60 -11.93
C PRO A 230 0.17 1.70 -11.09
N PRO A 231 -1.15 1.93 -11.23
CA PRO A 231 -1.89 2.99 -10.53
C PRO A 231 -2.18 2.74 -9.03
N GLY A 232 -1.27 2.06 -8.35
CA GLY A 232 -1.43 1.68 -6.94
C GLY A 232 -2.42 0.52 -6.76
N HIS A 233 -2.71 0.20 -5.50
CA HIS A 233 -3.56 -0.95 -5.16
C HIS A 233 -5.07 -0.65 -5.21
N GLY A 234 -5.47 0.62 -5.39
CA GLY A 234 -6.88 0.99 -5.60
C GLY A 234 -7.45 0.54 -6.94
N ASP A 235 -6.61 0.26 -7.93
CA ASP A 235 -7.02 -0.27 -9.24
C ASP A 235 -7.60 -1.69 -9.17
N VAL A 236 -7.53 -2.36 -8.02
CA VAL A 236 -8.05 -3.71 -7.79
C VAL A 236 -9.51 -3.84 -8.22
N TYR A 237 -10.34 -2.82 -7.99
CA TYR A 237 -11.76 -2.89 -8.32
C TYR A 237 -11.98 -2.93 -9.84
N GLN A 238 -11.36 -2.00 -10.57
CA GLN A 238 -11.54 -1.88 -12.01
C GLN A 238 -10.88 -3.05 -12.76
N SER A 239 -9.66 -3.41 -12.39
CA SER A 239 -8.93 -4.51 -13.02
C SER A 239 -9.59 -5.87 -12.75
N PHE A 240 -10.13 -6.09 -11.54
CA PHE A 240 -10.85 -7.31 -11.23
C PHE A 240 -12.17 -7.43 -12.00
N TYR A 241 -12.91 -6.32 -12.17
CA TYR A 241 -14.08 -6.26 -13.05
C TYR A 241 -13.71 -6.55 -14.51
N ASN A 242 -12.69 -5.85 -15.04
CA ASN A 242 -12.24 -6.01 -16.43
C ASN A 242 -11.72 -7.43 -16.74
N SER A 243 -11.20 -8.13 -15.73
CA SER A 243 -10.71 -9.51 -15.89
C SER A 243 -11.83 -10.55 -16.12
N GLY A 244 -13.09 -10.20 -15.86
CA GLY A 244 -14.22 -11.13 -15.89
C GLY A 244 -14.27 -12.11 -14.71
N LEU A 245 -13.24 -12.15 -13.86
CA LEU A 245 -13.21 -13.01 -12.67
C LEU A 245 -14.29 -12.62 -11.66
N LEU A 246 -14.63 -11.34 -11.55
CA LEU A 246 -15.69 -10.88 -10.65
C LEU A 246 -17.02 -11.58 -10.95
N ASP A 247 -17.45 -11.56 -12.21
CA ASP A 247 -18.68 -12.20 -12.66
C ASP A 247 -18.62 -13.71 -12.47
N GLN A 248 -17.48 -14.33 -12.85
CA GLN A 248 -17.26 -15.76 -12.67
C GLN A 248 -17.40 -16.20 -11.21
N PHE A 249 -16.87 -15.43 -10.25
CA PHE A 249 -16.98 -15.78 -8.83
C PHE A 249 -18.38 -15.51 -8.26
N ILE A 250 -19.07 -14.46 -8.72
CA ILE A 250 -20.47 -14.22 -8.35
C ILE A 250 -21.36 -15.38 -8.85
N GLU A 251 -21.16 -15.85 -10.08
CA GLU A 251 -21.87 -17.00 -10.65
C GLU A 251 -21.58 -18.32 -9.90
N GLN A 252 -20.38 -18.47 -9.35
CA GLN A 252 -20.01 -19.58 -8.47
C GLN A 252 -20.61 -19.48 -7.06
N GLY A 253 -21.38 -18.43 -6.76
CA GLY A 253 -21.99 -18.22 -5.45
C GLY A 253 -21.03 -17.66 -4.40
N LYS A 254 -19.92 -17.04 -4.81
CA LYS A 254 -19.04 -16.29 -3.91
C LYS A 254 -19.67 -14.93 -3.58
N GLU A 255 -19.62 -14.53 -2.31
CA GLU A 255 -20.23 -13.28 -1.83
C GLU A 255 -19.19 -12.25 -1.37
N TYR A 256 -18.08 -12.71 -0.78
CA TYR A 256 -17.07 -11.82 -0.20
C TYR A 256 -15.66 -12.12 -0.72
N MET A 257 -14.89 -11.04 -0.86
CA MET A 257 -13.46 -11.04 -1.13
C MET A 257 -12.69 -10.59 0.11
N PHE A 258 -11.72 -11.40 0.54
CA PHE A 258 -10.70 -10.99 1.50
C PHE A 258 -9.44 -10.52 0.78
N LEU A 259 -9.22 -9.21 0.75
CA LEU A 259 -8.08 -8.54 0.12
C LEU A 259 -7.00 -8.23 1.16
N SER A 260 -5.75 -8.62 0.90
CA SER A 260 -4.61 -8.27 1.75
C SER A 260 -3.30 -8.26 0.97
N ASN A 261 -2.26 -7.68 1.55
CA ASN A 261 -0.94 -7.74 0.92
C ASN A 261 -0.30 -9.12 1.06
N ILE A 262 0.45 -9.55 0.05
CA ILE A 262 1.20 -10.81 0.11
C ILE A 262 2.34 -10.78 1.14
N ASP A 263 2.87 -9.59 1.46
CA ASP A 263 3.93 -9.41 2.46
C ASP A 263 3.44 -9.32 3.91
N ASN A 264 2.11 -9.27 4.12
CA ASN A 264 1.50 -9.35 5.45
C ASN A 264 1.23 -10.82 5.81
N LEU A 265 2.15 -11.42 6.56
CA LEU A 265 2.06 -12.82 6.99
C LEU A 265 0.98 -13.05 8.05
N GLY A 266 0.52 -11.99 8.73
CA GLY A 266 -0.57 -12.04 9.70
C GLY A 266 -1.96 -12.05 9.05
N ALA A 267 -2.07 -11.74 7.76
CA ALA A 267 -3.33 -11.67 7.04
C ALA A 267 -3.85 -13.07 6.63
N THR A 268 -4.23 -13.86 7.61
CA THR A 268 -4.86 -15.18 7.45
C THR A 268 -6.38 -15.04 7.37
N VAL A 269 -7.07 -16.03 6.80
CA VAL A 269 -8.54 -16.06 6.78
C VAL A 269 -9.06 -16.22 8.22
N ASP A 270 -9.85 -15.26 8.68
CA ASP A 270 -10.41 -15.25 10.03
C ASP A 270 -11.90 -15.66 10.02
N LEU A 271 -12.21 -16.73 10.73
CA LEU A 271 -13.57 -17.29 10.75
C LEU A 271 -14.54 -16.44 11.58
N TYR A 272 -14.06 -15.71 12.59
CA TYR A 272 -14.91 -14.84 13.43
C TYR A 272 -15.39 -13.64 12.62
N ILE A 273 -14.48 -13.03 11.84
CA ILE A 273 -14.83 -11.93 10.93
C ILE A 273 -15.77 -12.45 9.82
N LEU A 274 -15.45 -13.61 9.23
CA LEU A 274 -16.28 -14.17 8.17
C LEU A 274 -17.71 -14.50 8.64
N LYS A 275 -17.88 -15.05 9.85
CA LYS A 275 -19.21 -15.30 10.44
C LYS A 275 -19.98 -13.99 10.60
N HIS A 276 -19.33 -12.97 11.15
CA HIS A 276 -19.94 -11.65 11.35
C HIS A 276 -20.46 -11.07 10.04
N LEU A 277 -19.67 -11.12 8.96
CA LEU A 277 -20.06 -10.61 7.65
C LEU A 277 -21.28 -11.31 7.03
N LEU A 278 -21.40 -12.62 7.25
CA LEU A 278 -22.43 -13.45 6.60
C LEU A 278 -23.68 -13.67 7.46
N THR A 279 -23.62 -13.42 8.76
CA THR A 279 -24.74 -13.62 9.70
C THR A 279 -25.51 -12.33 9.96
N ASP A 280 -24.86 -11.18 9.84
CA ASP A 280 -25.51 -9.91 10.16
C ASP A 280 -26.65 -9.59 9.16
N ALA A 281 -27.78 -9.13 9.71
CA ALA A 281 -28.93 -8.71 8.92
C ALA A 281 -28.60 -7.44 8.12
N THR A 282 -27.68 -6.61 8.64
CA THR A 282 -27.06 -5.53 7.88
C THR A 282 -25.92 -6.09 7.05
N LYS A 283 -26.15 -6.32 5.75
CA LYS A 283 -25.10 -6.70 4.81
C LYS A 283 -24.05 -5.59 4.73
N HIS A 284 -22.93 -5.79 5.43
CA HIS A 284 -21.79 -4.90 5.36
C HIS A 284 -21.09 -5.08 4.01
N GLU A 285 -21.11 -4.07 3.14
CA GLU A 285 -20.49 -4.19 1.82
C GLU A 285 -18.96 -4.04 1.88
N PHE A 286 -18.44 -3.34 2.89
CA PHE A 286 -17.01 -3.09 3.05
C PHE A 286 -16.59 -3.08 4.52
N VAL A 287 -15.67 -3.96 4.88
CA VAL A 287 -15.11 -4.01 6.23
C VAL A 287 -13.60 -3.88 6.18
N MET A 288 -13.07 -2.93 6.95
CA MET A 288 -11.64 -2.68 7.08
C MET A 288 -11.15 -3.16 8.44
N GLU A 289 -10.16 -4.05 8.45
CA GLU A 289 -9.46 -4.38 9.69
C GLU A 289 -8.54 -3.21 10.08
N VAL A 290 -8.74 -2.69 11.28
CA VAL A 290 -7.89 -1.67 11.90
C VAL A 290 -7.20 -2.27 13.11
N THR A 291 -6.05 -1.75 13.50
CA THR A 291 -5.38 -2.17 14.73
C THR A 291 -4.82 -0.95 15.47
N ASP A 292 -4.49 -1.13 16.74
CA ASP A 292 -4.01 -0.03 17.59
C ASP A 292 -2.68 0.53 17.09
N LYS A 293 -2.59 1.86 16.99
CA LYS A 293 -1.40 2.60 16.55
C LYS A 293 -0.28 2.46 17.57
N THR A 294 0.91 2.07 17.12
CA THR A 294 2.14 2.17 17.89
C THR A 294 2.96 3.38 17.44
N ARG A 295 4.05 3.69 18.16
CA ARG A 295 4.99 4.75 17.76
C ARG A 295 5.62 4.53 16.37
N ALA A 296 5.62 3.30 15.87
CA ALA A 296 6.13 2.99 14.53
C ALA A 296 5.11 3.28 13.41
N ASP A 297 3.81 3.31 13.72
CA ASP A 297 2.72 3.41 12.73
C ASP A 297 2.13 4.81 12.61
N VAL A 298 2.81 5.80 13.16
CA VAL A 298 2.35 7.20 13.29
C VAL A 298 2.07 7.86 11.93
N LYS A 299 2.61 7.32 10.84
CA LYS A 299 2.39 7.79 9.46
C LYS A 299 1.24 7.06 8.73
N GLY A 300 0.68 6.01 9.32
CA GLY A 300 -0.36 5.20 8.68
C GLY A 300 -1.73 5.87 8.71
N GLY A 301 -2.51 5.67 7.64
CA GLY A 301 -3.88 6.13 7.51
C GLY A 301 -4.80 5.62 8.63
N THR A 302 -5.82 6.41 8.96
CA THR A 302 -6.81 6.11 10.01
C THR A 302 -8.22 6.21 9.48
N LEU A 303 -9.15 5.47 10.07
CA LEU A 303 -10.57 5.67 9.82
C LEU A 303 -11.08 6.89 10.58
N ILE A 304 -11.87 7.70 9.89
CA ILE A 304 -12.59 8.86 10.41
C ILE A 304 -14.02 8.86 9.90
N GLU A 305 -14.87 9.68 10.49
CA GLU A 305 -16.12 10.09 9.90
C GLU A 305 -15.98 11.46 9.26
N TYR A 306 -16.50 11.58 8.04
CA TYR A 306 -16.53 12.83 7.28
C TYR A 306 -17.82 12.86 6.46
N GLN A 307 -18.62 13.92 6.63
CA GLN A 307 -19.92 14.09 5.95
C GLN A 307 -20.88 12.89 6.14
N GLY A 308 -20.90 12.29 7.34
CA GLY A 308 -21.79 11.18 7.68
C GLY A 308 -21.42 9.82 7.08
N LYS A 309 -20.24 9.72 6.43
CA LYS A 309 -19.70 8.45 5.93
C LYS A 309 -18.31 8.17 6.51
N LEU A 310 -17.98 6.88 6.63
CA LEU A 310 -16.62 6.47 6.97
C LEU A 310 -15.67 6.76 5.83
N ARG A 311 -14.50 7.30 6.16
CA ARG A 311 -13.46 7.64 5.21
C ARG A 311 -12.08 7.25 5.75
N LEU A 312 -11.20 6.82 4.86
CA LEU A 312 -9.79 6.62 5.17
C LEU A 312 -9.04 7.94 5.01
N LEU A 313 -8.54 8.48 6.11
CA LEU A 313 -7.71 9.67 6.13
C LEU A 313 -6.23 9.28 6.07
N GLU A 314 -5.55 9.66 5.00
CA GLU A 314 -4.12 9.49 4.82
C GLU A 314 -3.35 10.77 5.15
N ILE A 315 -2.08 10.65 5.56
CA ILE A 315 -1.24 11.80 5.93
C ILE A 315 -1.10 12.84 4.81
N ALA A 316 -1.15 12.41 3.54
CA ALA A 316 -1.05 13.30 2.38
C ALA A 316 -2.25 14.25 2.22
N GLN A 317 -3.40 13.89 2.83
CA GLN A 317 -4.63 14.70 2.79
C GLN A 317 -4.71 15.69 3.97
N VAL A 318 -3.83 15.54 4.95
CA VAL A 318 -3.83 16.37 6.16
C VAL A 318 -3.16 17.72 5.86
N PRO A 319 -3.82 18.84 6.16
CA PRO A 319 -3.20 20.16 6.08
C PRO A 319 -1.91 20.22 6.90
N LYS A 320 -0.87 20.88 6.38
CA LYS A 320 0.48 20.92 6.99
C LYS A 320 0.47 21.34 8.46
N GLU A 321 -0.46 22.22 8.84
CA GLU A 321 -0.64 22.76 10.18
C GLU A 321 -1.11 21.71 11.20
N HIS A 322 -1.85 20.69 10.76
CA HIS A 322 -2.44 19.66 11.63
C HIS A 322 -1.75 18.30 11.53
N VAL A 323 -0.60 18.21 10.84
CA VAL A 323 0.14 16.97 10.68
C VAL A 323 0.56 16.37 12.03
N ASP A 324 0.95 17.18 13.01
CA ASP A 324 1.36 16.67 14.32
C ASP A 324 0.18 16.20 15.19
N GLU A 325 -1.01 16.78 14.99
CA GLU A 325 -2.24 16.26 15.57
C GLU A 325 -2.61 14.89 14.98
N PHE A 326 -2.47 14.73 13.66
CA PHE A 326 -2.70 13.44 12.99
C PHE A 326 -1.78 12.33 13.52
N LYS A 327 -0.53 12.69 13.79
CA LYS A 327 0.48 11.79 14.37
C LYS A 327 0.20 11.43 15.84
N SER A 328 -0.68 12.16 16.51
CA SER A 328 -0.98 11.94 17.92
C SER A 328 -1.79 10.67 18.12
N VAL A 329 -1.17 9.67 18.77
CA VAL A 329 -1.80 8.38 19.13
C VAL A 329 -2.96 8.56 20.10
N SER A 330 -3.01 9.68 20.82
CA SER A 330 -4.11 9.98 21.76
C SER A 330 -5.42 10.33 21.03
N LYS A 331 -5.32 11.06 19.92
CA LYS A 331 -6.45 11.50 19.08
C LYS A 331 -6.84 10.42 18.08
N PHE A 332 -5.87 9.87 17.37
CA PHE A 332 -6.08 8.78 16.43
C PHE A 332 -5.44 7.52 16.99
N ARG A 333 -6.28 6.63 17.54
CA ARG A 333 -5.83 5.41 18.25
C ARG A 333 -5.64 4.20 17.34
N ILE A 334 -6.30 4.20 16.19
CA ILE A 334 -6.33 3.07 15.25
C ILE A 334 -5.63 3.44 13.94
N PHE A 335 -5.17 2.43 13.20
CA PHE A 335 -4.72 2.60 11.82
C PHE A 335 -5.15 1.42 10.95
N ASN A 336 -5.19 1.67 9.64
CA ASN A 336 -5.55 0.70 8.62
C ASN A 336 -4.46 -0.37 8.45
N THR A 337 -4.85 -1.65 8.53
CA THR A 337 -3.95 -2.79 8.28
C THR A 337 -3.83 -3.17 6.80
N ASN A 338 -4.69 -2.61 5.95
CA ASN A 338 -4.92 -2.99 4.56
C ASN A 338 -5.39 -4.45 4.37
N ASN A 339 -5.97 -5.05 5.42
CA ASN A 339 -6.77 -6.27 5.32
C ASN A 339 -8.24 -5.84 5.18
N LEU A 340 -8.83 -6.11 4.02
CA LEU A 340 -10.14 -5.61 3.62
C LEU A 340 -11.05 -6.77 3.27
N TRP A 341 -12.32 -6.69 3.67
CA TRP A 341 -13.36 -7.65 3.33
C TRP A 341 -14.43 -6.92 2.54
N ILE A 342 -14.68 -7.34 1.31
CA ILE A 342 -15.46 -6.56 0.36
C ILE A 342 -16.49 -7.45 -0.32
N ASN A 343 -17.73 -7.00 -0.38
CA ASN A 343 -18.82 -7.71 -1.02
C ASN A 343 -18.70 -7.65 -2.55
N LEU A 344 -18.72 -8.80 -3.21
CA LEU A 344 -18.52 -8.92 -4.66
C LEU A 344 -19.66 -8.25 -5.47
N PRO A 345 -20.95 -8.51 -5.19
CA PRO A 345 -22.04 -7.77 -5.83
C PRO A 345 -21.95 -6.25 -5.68
N ALA A 346 -21.53 -5.75 -4.52
CA ALA A 346 -21.36 -4.31 -4.30
C ALA A 346 -20.27 -3.70 -5.17
N ILE A 347 -19.15 -4.42 -5.40
CA ILE A 347 -18.10 -3.98 -6.33
C ILE A 347 -18.69 -3.80 -7.74
N LYS A 348 -19.45 -4.78 -8.23
CA LYS A 348 -20.09 -4.72 -9.54
C LYS A 348 -20.99 -3.50 -9.68
N ARG A 349 -21.90 -3.31 -8.72
CA ARG A 349 -22.84 -2.17 -8.66
C ARG A 349 -22.10 -0.83 -8.72
N ILE A 350 -21.10 -0.64 -7.85
CA ILE A 350 -20.38 0.64 -7.74
C ILE A 350 -19.59 0.99 -9.02
N ILE A 351 -19.05 -0.02 -9.72
CA ILE A 351 -18.31 0.18 -10.98
C ILE A 351 -19.29 0.50 -12.12
N GLU A 352 -20.37 -0.26 -12.27
CA GLU A 352 -21.39 -0.04 -13.31
C GLU A 352 -22.08 1.32 -13.16
N ASP A 353 -22.40 1.71 -11.91
CA ASP A 353 -23.00 3.00 -11.58
C ASP A 353 -21.98 4.17 -11.58
N LYS A 354 -20.69 3.88 -11.79
CA LYS A 354 -19.58 4.86 -11.76
C LYS A 354 -19.50 5.67 -10.45
N MET A 355 -19.85 5.03 -9.33
CA MET A 355 -19.84 5.64 -7.99
C MET A 355 -18.52 5.46 -7.23
N LEU A 356 -17.54 4.77 -7.84
CA LEU A 356 -16.23 4.56 -7.23
C LEU A 356 -15.44 5.86 -7.15
N HIS A 357 -15.32 6.42 -5.96
CA HIS A 357 -14.58 7.64 -5.72
C HIS A 357 -13.49 7.39 -4.67
N MET A 358 -12.23 7.44 -5.11
CA MET A 358 -11.05 7.36 -4.24
C MET A 358 -10.23 8.64 -4.34
N GLU A 359 -9.56 9.02 -3.25
CA GLU A 359 -8.60 10.14 -3.28
C GLU A 359 -7.38 9.79 -4.13
N ILE A 360 -6.90 10.80 -4.85
CA ILE A 360 -5.74 10.68 -5.73
C ILE A 360 -4.48 10.87 -4.91
N ILE A 361 -3.54 9.95 -5.07
CA ILE A 361 -2.20 10.03 -4.49
C ILE A 361 -1.25 10.43 -5.61
N VAL A 362 -0.62 11.59 -5.45
CA VAL A 362 0.29 12.16 -6.44
C VAL A 362 1.72 11.87 -6.02
N ASN A 363 2.36 10.95 -6.72
CA ASN A 363 3.75 10.57 -6.48
C ASN A 363 4.67 11.30 -7.46
N HIS A 364 5.61 12.08 -6.93
CA HIS A 364 6.65 12.74 -7.73
C HIS A 364 7.92 11.88 -7.76
N LYS A 365 8.44 11.59 -8.95
CA LYS A 365 9.69 10.84 -9.14
C LYS A 365 10.56 11.52 -10.20
N THR A 366 11.85 11.22 -10.17
CA THR A 366 12.79 11.62 -11.21
C THR A 366 13.30 10.35 -11.86
N LEU A 367 13.13 10.23 -13.18
CA LEU A 367 13.66 9.10 -13.95
C LEU A 367 15.18 9.23 -14.12
N ASP A 368 15.85 8.13 -14.47
CA ASP A 368 17.31 8.09 -14.62
C ASP A 368 17.85 9.07 -15.67
N LYS A 369 17.00 9.46 -16.63
CA LYS A 369 17.28 10.49 -17.65
C LYS A 369 17.15 11.94 -17.14
N GLY A 370 16.95 12.14 -15.83
CA GLY A 370 16.74 13.45 -15.20
C GLY A 370 15.35 14.05 -15.42
N ILE A 371 14.42 13.30 -16.01
CA ILE A 371 13.06 13.76 -16.30
C ILE A 371 12.21 13.67 -15.03
N ASN A 372 11.61 14.79 -14.62
CA ASN A 372 10.70 14.83 -13.49
C ASN A 372 9.30 14.40 -13.92
N VAL A 373 8.79 13.37 -13.27
CA VAL A 373 7.52 12.75 -13.63
C VAL A 373 6.54 12.70 -12.45
N ILE A 374 5.27 12.63 -12.81
CA ILE A 374 4.12 12.48 -11.93
C ILE A 374 3.49 11.10 -12.18
N GLN A 375 3.14 10.45 -11.08
CA GLN A 375 2.38 9.20 -11.03
C GLN A 375 1.10 9.45 -10.22
N LEU A 376 -0.04 9.07 -10.78
CA LEU A 376 -1.34 9.20 -10.15
C LEU A 376 -1.81 7.82 -9.71
N GLU A 377 -1.90 7.63 -8.41
CA GLU A 377 -2.27 6.35 -7.81
C GLU A 377 -3.51 6.50 -6.94
N THR A 378 -4.14 5.37 -6.60
CA THR A 378 -5.22 5.31 -5.62
C THR A 378 -4.98 4.16 -4.64
N ALA A 379 -5.59 4.25 -3.46
CA ALA A 379 -5.49 3.23 -2.42
C ALA A 379 -6.79 2.43 -2.30
N SER A 380 -6.71 1.09 -2.23
CA SER A 380 -7.88 0.21 -2.09
C SER A 380 -8.76 0.56 -0.89
N GLY A 381 -8.14 0.92 0.25
CA GLY A 381 -8.87 1.32 1.45
C GLY A 381 -9.63 2.64 1.32
N ALA A 382 -9.25 3.53 0.40
CA ALA A 382 -9.92 4.80 0.17
C ALA A 382 -11.34 4.62 -0.41
N ALA A 383 -11.60 3.47 -1.05
CA ALA A 383 -12.90 3.16 -1.62
C ALA A 383 -14.00 2.98 -0.56
N ILE A 384 -13.68 2.82 0.72
CA ILE A 384 -14.63 2.57 1.81
C ILE A 384 -15.83 3.52 1.82
N LYS A 385 -15.64 4.79 1.44
CA LYS A 385 -16.70 5.80 1.41
C LYS A 385 -17.74 5.61 0.30
N SER A 386 -17.40 4.85 -0.74
CA SER A 386 -18.30 4.51 -1.85
C SER A 386 -19.19 3.31 -1.56
N PHE A 387 -18.93 2.58 -0.48
CA PHE A 387 -19.71 1.40 -0.09
C PHE A 387 -20.73 1.74 1.00
N GLU A 388 -21.87 1.05 0.97
CA GLU A 388 -22.91 1.18 1.98
C GLU A 388 -22.69 0.19 3.12
N GLY A 389 -23.06 0.58 4.34
CA GLY A 389 -22.85 -0.26 5.52
C GLY A 389 -21.37 -0.53 5.84
N ALA A 390 -20.47 0.40 5.49
CA ALA A 390 -19.04 0.27 5.77
C ALA A 390 -18.76 0.15 7.28
N GLN A 391 -17.81 -0.70 7.68
CA GLN A 391 -17.49 -0.96 9.08
C GLN A 391 -15.99 -1.14 9.31
N GLY A 392 -15.52 -0.80 10.50
CA GLY A 392 -14.18 -1.14 10.98
C GLY A 392 -14.20 -2.28 11.99
N ILE A 393 -13.19 -3.15 11.98
CA ILE A 393 -12.99 -4.13 13.05
C ILE A 393 -11.61 -3.92 13.67
N ASN A 394 -11.56 -3.64 14.99
CA ASN A 394 -10.29 -3.51 15.70
C ASN A 394 -9.72 -4.90 16.03
N VAL A 395 -8.78 -5.34 15.20
CA VAL A 395 -8.12 -6.65 15.27
C VAL A 395 -6.83 -6.60 16.09
N PRO A 396 -6.45 -7.73 16.72
CA PRO A 396 -5.17 -7.82 17.40
C PRO A 396 -4.00 -7.71 16.42
N ARG A 397 -2.90 -7.12 16.89
CA ARG A 397 -1.66 -6.87 16.11
C ARG A 397 -1.11 -8.11 15.39
N ARG A 398 -1.39 -9.32 15.88
CA ARG A 398 -1.01 -10.60 15.23
C ARG A 398 -1.48 -10.70 13.78
N ARG A 399 -2.56 -10.00 13.39
CA ARG A 399 -3.07 -9.96 12.01
C ARG A 399 -2.37 -8.93 11.11
N PHE A 400 -1.49 -8.13 11.68
CA PHE A 400 -0.70 -7.11 10.99
C PHE A 400 0.80 -7.35 11.23
N LEU A 401 1.35 -8.27 10.44
CA LEU A 401 2.77 -8.62 10.42
C LEU A 401 3.36 -8.40 9.01
N PRO A 402 3.43 -7.14 8.54
CA PRO A 402 4.02 -6.83 7.24
C PRO A 402 5.55 -6.93 7.30
N VAL A 403 6.15 -7.60 6.32
CA VAL A 403 7.61 -7.68 6.16
C VAL A 403 8.04 -6.67 5.10
N LYS A 404 8.48 -5.48 5.51
CA LYS A 404 8.88 -4.40 4.59
C LYS A 404 10.39 -4.28 4.40
N THR A 405 11.14 -4.65 5.43
CA THR A 405 12.59 -4.52 5.51
C THR A 405 13.23 -5.82 5.97
N THR A 406 14.56 -5.92 5.83
CA THR A 406 15.34 -7.04 6.37
C THR A 406 15.32 -7.09 7.91
N SER A 407 15.01 -5.97 8.58
CA SER A 407 14.78 -5.95 10.04
C SER A 407 13.52 -6.75 10.41
N ASP A 408 12.46 -6.61 9.63
CA ASP A 408 11.22 -7.38 9.80
C ASP A 408 11.45 -8.86 9.44
N LEU A 409 12.26 -9.11 8.40
CA LEU A 409 12.63 -10.46 7.99
C LEU A 409 13.39 -11.20 9.10
N LEU A 410 14.33 -10.54 9.79
CA LEU A 410 15.04 -11.12 10.92
C LEU A 410 14.08 -11.59 12.02
N LEU A 411 13.09 -10.76 12.36
CA LEU A 411 12.08 -11.10 13.37
C LEU A 411 11.31 -12.37 12.99
N VAL A 412 10.81 -12.43 11.75
CA VAL A 412 10.02 -13.56 11.26
C VAL A 412 10.84 -14.85 11.12
N MET A 413 12.12 -14.73 10.75
CA MET A 413 13.05 -15.85 10.64
C MET A 413 13.46 -16.43 11.99
N SER A 414 13.47 -15.60 13.04
CA SER A 414 13.93 -16.00 14.37
C SER A 414 12.97 -16.97 15.07
N ASN A 415 13.46 -17.54 16.18
CA ASN A 415 12.67 -18.37 17.09
C ASN A 415 11.57 -17.61 17.85
N LEU A 416 11.46 -16.29 17.64
CA LEU A 416 10.36 -15.46 18.09
C LEU A 416 8.99 -15.94 17.57
N PHE A 417 8.98 -16.46 16.35
CA PHE A 417 7.79 -17.05 15.75
C PHE A 417 7.99 -18.55 15.59
N THR A 418 6.90 -19.29 15.66
CA THR A 418 6.83 -20.70 15.26
C THR A 418 6.02 -20.79 13.97
N LEU A 419 6.53 -21.54 12.99
CA LEU A 419 5.83 -21.80 11.75
C LEU A 419 5.07 -23.12 11.86
N ASN A 420 3.75 -23.09 11.70
CA ASN A 420 2.92 -24.27 11.64
C ASN A 420 2.06 -24.21 10.36
N ARG A 421 2.37 -25.07 9.38
CA ARG A 421 1.59 -25.22 8.13
C ARG A 421 1.28 -23.87 7.45
N GLY A 422 2.32 -23.06 7.24
CA GLY A 422 2.19 -21.73 6.63
C GLY A 422 1.79 -20.61 7.60
N ASN A 423 1.21 -20.91 8.77
CA ASN A 423 0.84 -19.91 9.76
C ASN A 423 1.99 -19.58 10.71
N LEU A 424 2.28 -18.29 10.87
CA LEU A 424 3.24 -17.81 11.86
C LEU A 424 2.50 -17.40 13.13
N ALA A 425 2.84 -18.07 14.23
CA ALA A 425 2.37 -17.71 15.56
C ALA A 425 3.55 -17.23 16.41
N MET A 426 3.32 -16.25 17.28
CA MET A 426 4.32 -15.86 18.27
C MET A 426 4.59 -17.05 19.18
N ASN A 427 5.87 -17.31 19.46
CA ASN A 427 6.29 -18.44 20.28
C ASN A 427 5.75 -18.30 21.71
N THR A 428 5.10 -19.35 22.20
CA THR A 428 4.53 -19.43 23.56
C THR A 428 5.58 -19.31 24.67
N GLN A 429 6.86 -19.55 24.37
CA GLN A 429 7.97 -19.38 25.31
C GLN A 429 8.31 -17.91 25.55
N ARG A 430 7.78 -16.97 24.76
CA ARG A 430 8.03 -15.55 24.95
C ARG A 430 7.24 -15.03 26.16
N SER A 431 7.95 -14.43 27.11
CA SER A 431 7.36 -13.89 28.34
C SER A 431 6.42 -12.69 28.10
N PHE A 432 6.61 -11.95 26.99
CA PHE A 432 5.84 -10.75 26.68
C PHE A 432 5.18 -10.82 25.29
N PRO A 433 3.93 -10.37 25.12
CA PRO A 433 3.23 -10.42 23.84
C PRO A 433 3.69 -9.35 22.84
N THR A 434 4.59 -8.44 23.25
CA THR A 434 5.10 -7.35 22.42
C THR A 434 6.14 -7.87 21.44
N VAL A 435 6.16 -7.35 20.20
CA VAL A 435 7.21 -7.66 19.21
C VAL A 435 8.43 -6.77 19.47
N PRO A 436 9.68 -7.29 19.42
CA PRO A 436 10.88 -6.49 19.65
C PRO A 436 11.07 -5.42 18.57
N LEU A 437 11.72 -4.31 18.93
CA LEU A 437 12.11 -3.28 17.97
C LEU A 437 13.49 -3.60 17.37
N VAL A 438 13.54 -4.00 16.10
CA VAL A 438 14.78 -4.28 15.37
C VAL A 438 15.05 -3.17 14.35
N LYS A 439 16.28 -2.66 14.36
CA LYS A 439 16.80 -1.69 13.38
C LYS A 439 18.16 -2.15 12.87
N LEU A 440 18.19 -2.68 11.66
CA LEU A 440 19.42 -3.01 10.96
C LEU A 440 19.84 -1.84 10.07
N GLY A 441 21.14 -1.53 10.08
CA GLY A 441 21.74 -0.46 9.29
C GLY A 441 21.79 -0.76 7.80
N THR A 442 22.29 0.20 7.03
CA THR A 442 22.32 0.17 5.55
C THR A 442 23.03 -1.06 4.98
N SER A 443 24.05 -1.58 5.67
CA SER A 443 24.78 -2.81 5.32
C SER A 443 23.91 -4.07 5.23
N PHE A 444 22.69 -4.02 5.77
CA PHE A 444 21.72 -5.13 5.79
C PHE A 444 20.52 -4.89 4.89
N ASN A 445 20.44 -3.77 4.15
CA ASN A 445 19.24 -3.44 3.37
C ASN A 445 18.91 -4.48 2.30
N LYS A 446 19.93 -5.08 1.67
CA LYS A 446 19.74 -6.10 0.63
C LYS A 446 19.67 -7.49 1.25
N VAL A 447 18.74 -8.34 0.79
CA VAL A 447 18.58 -9.72 1.31
C VAL A 447 19.88 -10.51 1.19
N LYS A 448 20.63 -10.38 0.08
CA LYS A 448 21.92 -11.07 -0.11
C LYS A 448 22.94 -10.70 0.96
N ASP A 449 23.05 -9.41 1.28
CA ASP A 449 23.99 -8.90 2.26
C ASP A 449 23.53 -9.28 3.67
N PHE A 450 22.24 -9.17 3.95
CA PHE A 450 21.62 -9.65 5.18
C PHE A 450 21.91 -11.13 5.44
N LEU A 451 21.63 -12.01 4.47
CA LEU A 451 21.85 -13.46 4.63
C LEU A 451 23.34 -13.81 4.78
N SER A 452 24.24 -13.11 4.08
CA SER A 452 25.68 -13.39 4.20
C SER A 452 26.28 -12.93 5.54
N ARG A 453 25.65 -11.96 6.21
CA ARG A 453 26.09 -11.43 7.51
C ARG A 453 25.61 -12.24 8.71
N PHE A 454 24.61 -13.10 8.55
CA PHE A 454 24.12 -14.00 9.59
C PHE A 454 24.46 -15.45 9.22
N GLN A 455 25.48 -16.04 9.86
CA GLN A 455 25.78 -17.46 9.65
C GLN A 455 24.64 -18.37 10.13
N SER A 456 23.91 -17.95 11.15
CA SER A 456 22.61 -18.48 11.55
C SER A 456 21.76 -17.35 12.12
N ILE A 457 20.44 -17.48 12.06
CA ILE A 457 19.54 -16.51 12.68
C ILE A 457 19.70 -16.59 14.21
N PRO A 458 19.95 -15.46 14.90
CA PRO A 458 20.13 -15.43 16.34
C PRO A 458 18.84 -15.78 17.09
N ASP A 459 19.02 -16.22 18.33
CA ASP A 459 17.94 -16.33 19.30
C ASP A 459 17.50 -14.93 19.75
N CYS A 460 16.21 -14.64 19.57
CA CYS A 460 15.59 -13.34 19.85
C CYS A 460 14.39 -13.47 20.81
N LEU A 461 14.27 -14.58 21.54
CA LEU A 461 13.10 -14.81 22.41
C LEU A 461 12.97 -13.78 23.52
N GLU A 462 14.09 -13.45 24.17
CA GLU A 462 14.18 -12.49 25.27
C GLU A 462 14.60 -11.10 24.78
N LEU A 463 14.52 -10.82 23.47
CA LEU A 463 14.88 -9.54 22.90
C LEU A 463 13.77 -8.49 23.08
N ASP A 464 14.16 -7.30 23.51
CA ASP A 464 13.33 -6.09 23.55
C ASP A 464 13.65 -5.14 22.40
N SER A 465 14.93 -4.83 22.21
CA SER A 465 15.38 -3.98 21.10
C SER A 465 16.77 -4.35 20.60
N LEU A 466 16.92 -4.35 19.27
CA LEU A 466 18.18 -4.53 18.58
C LEU A 466 18.44 -3.35 17.65
N THR A 467 19.58 -2.69 17.80
CA THR A 467 20.06 -1.69 16.83
C THR A 467 21.45 -2.09 16.34
N VAL A 468 21.62 -2.26 15.04
CA VAL A 468 22.90 -2.64 14.43
C VAL A 468 23.26 -1.61 13.38
N SER A 469 24.45 -1.02 13.47
CA SER A 469 24.96 -0.03 12.50
C SER A 469 26.39 -0.35 12.09
N GLY A 470 26.73 -0.12 10.82
CA GLY A 470 28.06 -0.35 10.25
C GLY A 470 28.28 -1.75 9.68
N ASP A 471 29.55 -2.14 9.50
CA ASP A 471 29.96 -3.44 8.97
C ASP A 471 29.98 -4.49 10.10
N VAL A 472 28.85 -5.15 10.33
CA VAL A 472 28.69 -6.15 11.41
C VAL A 472 28.36 -7.52 10.84
N THR A 473 28.95 -8.58 11.40
CA THR A 473 28.60 -9.98 11.11
C THR A 473 28.27 -10.76 12.38
N PHE A 474 27.49 -11.82 12.24
CA PHE A 474 27.03 -12.68 13.33
C PHE A 474 27.41 -14.14 13.05
N GLY A 475 28.16 -14.73 13.99
CA GLY A 475 28.48 -16.16 14.00
C GLY A 475 27.26 -17.05 14.26
N LYS A 476 27.51 -18.36 14.39
CA LYS A 476 26.45 -19.34 14.64
C LYS A 476 25.98 -19.30 16.09
N GLY A 477 24.69 -19.54 16.35
CA GLY A 477 24.16 -19.71 17.72
C GLY A 477 24.27 -18.48 18.62
N VAL A 478 24.26 -17.27 18.06
CA VAL A 478 24.22 -16.02 18.84
C VAL A 478 22.86 -15.86 19.53
N SER A 479 22.84 -15.41 20.79
CA SER A 479 21.62 -15.09 21.55
C SER A 479 21.60 -13.61 21.93
N LEU A 480 20.48 -12.94 21.65
CA LEU A 480 20.29 -11.50 21.87
C LEU A 480 19.15 -11.30 22.88
N ARG A 481 19.43 -10.60 23.98
CA ARG A 481 18.52 -10.45 25.12
C ARG A 481 18.43 -9.00 25.60
N GLY A 482 17.24 -8.57 25.99
CA GLY A 482 16.96 -7.21 26.42
C GLY A 482 17.26 -6.17 25.33
N THR A 483 18.04 -5.14 25.67
CA THR A 483 18.44 -4.09 24.71
C THR A 483 19.88 -4.29 24.24
N VAL A 484 20.06 -4.56 22.93
CA VAL A 484 21.37 -4.75 22.32
C VAL A 484 21.61 -3.68 21.25
N ILE A 485 22.73 -2.97 21.36
CA ILE A 485 23.15 -1.95 20.40
C ILE A 485 24.55 -2.30 19.91
N ILE A 486 24.73 -2.43 18.60
CA ILE A 486 26.02 -2.77 17.98
C ILE A 486 26.37 -1.68 16.97
N ILE A 487 27.49 -1.01 17.15
CA ILE A 487 27.92 0.12 16.32
C ILE A 487 29.36 -0.11 15.86
N ALA A 488 29.52 -0.44 14.58
CA ALA A 488 30.79 -0.34 13.88
C ALA A 488 30.86 1.03 13.19
N ASN A 489 31.89 1.82 13.52
CA ASN A 489 32.09 3.13 12.89
C ASN A 489 32.55 2.97 11.43
N HIS A 490 32.58 4.07 10.69
CA HIS A 490 33.02 4.06 9.31
C HIS A 490 34.47 3.55 9.19
N GLY A 491 34.67 2.48 8.42
CA GLY A 491 35.97 1.83 8.24
C GLY A 491 36.25 0.69 9.24
N ASP A 492 35.49 0.61 10.33
CA ASP A 492 35.56 -0.48 11.29
C ASP A 492 34.65 -1.64 10.91
N ARG A 493 35.00 -2.83 11.38
CA ARG A 493 34.19 -4.04 11.24
C ARG A 493 34.08 -4.75 12.58
N ILE A 494 32.91 -5.30 12.88
CA ILE A 494 32.68 -6.12 14.08
C ILE A 494 32.16 -7.49 13.67
N ASP A 495 32.94 -8.52 13.94
CA ASP A 495 32.51 -9.91 13.83
C ASP A 495 32.07 -10.42 15.22
N ILE A 496 30.77 -10.67 15.40
CA ILE A 496 30.25 -11.24 16.64
C ILE A 496 30.54 -12.75 16.64
N PRO A 497 31.26 -13.28 17.65
CA PRO A 497 31.71 -14.67 17.65
C PRO A 497 30.55 -15.66 17.76
N THR A 498 30.79 -16.88 17.28
CA THR A 498 29.89 -18.02 17.44
C THR A 498 29.57 -18.27 18.92
N GLY A 499 28.30 -18.48 19.24
CA GLY A 499 27.81 -18.73 20.59
C GLY A 499 27.74 -17.50 21.50
N ALA A 500 28.00 -16.30 20.98
CA ALA A 500 27.95 -15.08 21.78
C ALA A 500 26.55 -14.83 22.36
N ILE A 501 26.51 -14.47 23.65
CA ILE A 501 25.28 -14.05 24.33
C ILE A 501 25.43 -12.56 24.64
N LEU A 502 24.58 -11.73 24.03
CA LEU A 502 24.55 -10.29 24.25
C LEU A 502 23.27 -9.93 25.00
N GLU A 503 23.42 -9.51 26.25
CA GLU A 503 22.32 -9.14 27.12
C GLU A 503 22.52 -7.73 27.68
N ASN A 504 21.62 -6.80 27.34
CA ASN A 504 21.67 -5.41 27.82
C ASN A 504 23.04 -4.74 27.60
N LYS A 505 23.63 -4.93 26.40
CA LYS A 505 24.97 -4.44 26.05
C LYS A 505 24.94 -3.47 24.87
N ILE A 506 25.89 -2.53 24.94
CA ILE A 506 26.32 -1.72 23.81
C ILE A 506 27.70 -2.24 23.39
N VAL A 507 27.82 -2.70 22.15
CA VAL A 507 29.07 -3.19 21.55
C VAL A 507 29.52 -2.20 20.49
N SER A 508 30.72 -1.67 20.64
CA SER A 508 31.31 -0.75 19.66
C SER A 508 32.81 -0.97 19.54
N GLY A 509 33.36 -0.75 18.35
CA GLY A 509 34.79 -0.85 18.09
C GLY A 509 35.09 -1.57 16.77
N ASN A 510 36.24 -2.21 16.72
CA ASN A 510 36.73 -2.95 15.56
C ASN A 510 37.27 -4.31 16.01
N LEU A 511 36.65 -5.38 15.53
CA LEU A 511 36.97 -6.76 15.88
C LEU A 511 36.81 -7.62 14.62
N ARG A 512 37.90 -8.21 14.15
CA ARG A 512 37.90 -9.19 13.04
C ARG A 512 38.27 -10.56 13.55
N ILE A 513 37.45 -11.55 13.21
CA ILE A 513 37.70 -12.96 13.53
C ILE A 513 38.12 -13.66 12.23
N LEU A 514 39.35 -14.18 12.19
CA LEU A 514 39.89 -14.92 11.05
C LEU A 514 39.83 -16.43 11.33
N GLU A 515 39.58 -17.24 10.30
CA GLU A 515 39.71 -18.69 10.41
C GLU A 515 41.19 -19.05 10.57
N HIS A 516 41.50 -19.93 11.53
CA HIS A 516 42.85 -20.40 11.86
C HIS A 516 43.12 -21.78 11.28
#